data_AF-A0A644YLH9-F1
#
_entry.id   AF-A0A644YLH9-F1
#
_cell.length_a   1.000
_cell.length_b   1.000
_cell.length_c   1.000
_cell.angle_alpha   90.00
_cell.angle_beta   90.00
_cell.angle_gamma   90.00
#
_symmetry.space_group_name_H-M   'P 1'
#
loop_
_entity.id
_entity.type
_entity.pdbx_description
1 polymer ?
#
loop_
_entity_poly.entity_id
_entity_poly.type
_entity_poly.pdbx_seq_one_letter_code
_entity_poly.pdbx_strand_id
1 'polypeptide(L)'
;MANYIGAGGEQADEDQLLQAFAALTPADDPACPEARELVEQWQAHIAKYHDGCDREKLLRMGRLYAADDRFAEMLDSYGDGTAHYMGEAILSFLGQ
;
A
#
# COMPACT_ATOMS: atom_id res chain seq x y z
N MET A 1 22.04 22.10 -11.86
CA MET A 1 20.62 22.31 -11.49
C MET A 1 19.86 21.04 -11.81
N ALA A 2 19.92 20.03 -10.94
CA ALA A 2 19.15 18.80 -11.13
C ALA A 2 17.70 19.11 -10.75
N ASN A 3 16.87 19.23 -11.77
CA ASN A 3 15.46 19.56 -11.64
C ASN A 3 14.72 18.33 -11.09
N TYR A 4 14.55 18.25 -9.77
CA TYR A 4 13.76 17.22 -9.08
C TYR A 4 12.26 17.51 -9.27
N ILE A 5 11.80 17.52 -10.53
CA ILE A 5 10.38 17.55 -10.87
C ILE A 5 9.95 16.10 -11.02
N GLY A 6 9.59 15.49 -9.90
CA GLY A 6 9.10 14.12 -9.81
C GLY A 6 8.29 13.87 -8.54
N ALA A 7 8.60 14.58 -7.46
CA ALA A 7 7.97 14.39 -6.14
C ALA A 7 6.46 14.68 -6.08
N GLY A 8 5.90 15.49 -6.99
CA GLY A 8 4.49 15.88 -6.93
C GLY A 8 3.50 14.83 -7.45
N GLY A 9 3.92 14.00 -8.40
CA GLY A 9 3.04 12.98 -9.01
C GLY A 9 3.03 11.68 -8.21
N GLU A 10 4.20 11.24 -7.75
CA GLU A 10 4.35 10.04 -6.91
C GLU A 10 3.53 10.14 -5.63
N GLN A 11 3.69 11.23 -4.87
CA GLN A 11 2.94 11.41 -3.63
C GLN A 11 1.43 11.52 -3.87
N ALA A 12 0.98 12.14 -4.95
CA ALA A 12 -0.45 12.25 -5.24
C ALA A 12 -1.07 10.88 -5.62
N ASP A 13 -0.37 10.07 -6.42
CA ASP A 13 -0.78 8.70 -6.73
C ASP A 13 -0.80 7.82 -5.46
N GLU A 14 0.21 7.95 -4.60
CA GLU A 14 0.29 7.24 -3.31
C GLU A 14 -0.86 7.62 -2.38
N ASP A 15 -1.08 8.92 -2.15
CA ASP A 15 -2.14 9.46 -1.27
C ASP A 15 -3.53 8.94 -1.70
N GLN A 16 -3.80 8.94 -3.01
CA GLN A 16 -5.06 8.44 -3.56
C GLN A 16 -5.25 6.93 -3.29
N LEU A 17 -4.18 6.13 -3.41
CA LEU A 17 -4.24 4.70 -3.10
C LEU A 17 -4.46 4.45 -1.61
N LEU A 18 -3.73 5.16 -0.76
CA LEU A 18 -3.84 5.05 0.70
C LEU A 18 -5.25 5.45 1.18
N GLN A 19 -5.82 6.52 0.64
CA GLN A 19 -7.21 6.91 0.92
C GLN A 19 -8.21 5.83 0.48
N ALA A 20 -7.98 5.17 -0.65
CA ALA A 20 -8.85 4.09 -1.10
C ALA A 20 -8.76 2.86 -0.17
N PHE A 21 -7.56 2.51 0.31
CA PHE A 21 -7.41 1.47 1.33
C PHE A 21 -8.09 1.83 2.65
N ALA A 22 -7.93 3.07 3.11
CA ALA A 22 -8.59 3.57 4.31
C ALA A 22 -10.13 3.48 4.20
N ALA A 23 -10.69 3.75 3.01
CA ALA A 23 -12.12 3.63 2.75
C ALA A 23 -12.63 2.17 2.78
N LEU A 24 -11.77 1.19 2.46
CA LEU A 24 -12.09 -0.24 2.53
C LEU A 24 -11.81 -0.88 3.89
N THR A 25 -10.96 -0.25 4.71
CA THR A 25 -10.66 -0.71 6.08
C THR A 25 -11.91 -1.02 6.92
N PRO A 26 -12.99 -0.19 6.94
CA PRO A 26 -14.22 -0.51 7.69
C PRO A 26 -15.01 -1.71 7.15
N ALA A 27 -14.71 -2.21 5.94
CA ALA A 27 -15.32 -3.45 5.43
C ALA A 27 -14.74 -4.70 6.10
N ASP A 28 -13.58 -4.58 6.77
CA ASP A 28 -12.90 -5.66 7.50
C ASP A 28 -12.65 -6.92 6.66
N ASP A 29 -12.57 -6.77 5.33
CA ASP A 29 -12.33 -7.87 4.40
C ASP A 29 -11.15 -7.53 3.48
N PRO A 30 -9.91 -7.91 3.87
CA PRO A 30 -8.70 -7.67 3.09
C PRO A 30 -8.56 -8.58 1.87
N ALA A 31 -9.44 -9.59 1.73
CA ALA A 31 -9.43 -10.55 0.62
C ALA A 31 -10.42 -10.17 -0.50
N CYS A 32 -11.17 -9.07 -0.33
CA CYS A 32 -12.12 -8.54 -1.29
C CYS A 32 -11.50 -8.30 -2.66
N PRO A 33 -12.28 -8.41 -3.75
CA PRO A 33 -11.82 -8.03 -5.09
C PRO A 33 -11.29 -6.59 -5.13
N GLU A 34 -11.99 -5.64 -4.50
CA GLU A 34 -11.56 -4.24 -4.44
C GLU A 34 -10.19 -4.07 -3.74
N ALA A 35 -9.98 -4.77 -2.62
CA ALA A 35 -8.69 -4.73 -1.90
C ALA A 35 -7.56 -5.28 -2.77
N ARG A 36 -7.82 -6.36 -3.52
CA ARG A 36 -6.86 -6.96 -4.45
C ARG A 36 -6.51 -6.01 -5.60
N GLU A 37 -7.50 -5.35 -6.18
CA GLU A 37 -7.29 -4.34 -7.23
C GLU A 37 -6.45 -3.16 -6.73
N LEU A 38 -6.65 -2.73 -5.48
CA LEU A 38 -5.80 -1.71 -4.87
C LEU A 38 -4.36 -2.21 -4.64
N VAL A 39 -4.17 -3.46 -4.21
CA VAL A 39 -2.83 -4.07 -4.06
C VAL A 39 -2.10 -4.16 -5.39
N GLU A 40 -2.79 -4.47 -6.49
CA GLU A 40 -2.20 -4.48 -7.83
C GLU A 40 -1.77 -3.08 -8.27
N GLN A 41 -2.59 -2.06 -8.01
CA GLN A 41 -2.24 -0.67 -8.28
C GLN A 41 -1.07 -0.20 -7.41
N TRP A 42 -1.03 -0.59 -6.14
CA TRP A 42 0.09 -0.35 -5.23
C TRP A 42 1.38 -0.98 -5.74
N GLN A 43 1.31 -2.24 -6.19
CA GLN A 43 2.44 -2.92 -6.80
C GLN A 43 2.93 -2.19 -8.07
N ALA A 44 2.01 -1.77 -8.95
CA ALA A 44 2.34 -1.06 -10.17
C ALA A 44 2.98 0.31 -9.89
N HIS A 45 2.48 1.02 -8.88
CA HIS A 45 3.05 2.27 -8.38
C HIS A 45 4.49 2.06 -7.92
N ILE A 46 4.72 1.09 -7.02
CA ILE A 46 6.08 0.77 -6.53
C ILE A 46 6.97 0.33 -7.69
N ALA A 47 6.48 -0.47 -8.63
CA ALA A 47 7.27 -0.91 -9.77
C ALA A 47 7.71 0.26 -10.67
N LYS A 48 6.85 1.28 -10.81
CA LYS A 48 7.10 2.50 -11.60
C LYS A 48 8.17 3.40 -10.96
N TYR A 49 8.19 3.51 -9.63
CA TYR A 49 9.04 4.47 -8.92
C TYR A 49 10.25 3.85 -8.19
N HIS A 50 10.18 2.59 -7.78
CA HIS A 50 11.20 1.93 -6.94
C HIS A 50 11.93 0.77 -7.64
N ASP A 51 12.29 0.93 -8.92
CA ASP A 51 13.08 -0.03 -9.72
C ASP A 51 12.49 -1.46 -9.67
N GLY A 52 11.17 -1.56 -9.84
CA GLY A 52 10.43 -2.83 -9.83
C GLY A 52 9.87 -3.24 -8.47
N CYS A 53 8.87 -4.13 -8.52
CA CYS A 53 8.22 -4.70 -7.35
C CYS A 53 8.01 -6.21 -7.53
N ASP A 54 9.00 -6.99 -7.11
CA ASP A 54 8.92 -8.45 -7.09
C ASP A 54 7.99 -8.96 -5.98
N ARG A 55 7.47 -10.18 -6.17
CA ARG A 55 6.64 -10.88 -5.18
C ARG A 55 7.26 -10.88 -3.77
N GLU A 56 8.56 -11.13 -3.66
CA GLU A 56 9.26 -11.16 -2.37
C GLU A 56 9.37 -9.77 -1.71
N LYS A 57 9.49 -8.72 -2.51
CA LYS A 57 9.50 -7.33 -2.03
C LYS A 57 8.11 -6.98 -1.50
N LEU A 58 7.07 -7.29 -2.28
CA LEU A 58 5.68 -7.09 -1.88
C LEU A 58 5.34 -7.88 -0.61
N LEU A 59 5.77 -9.15 -0.50
CA LEU A 59 5.60 -9.97 0.69
C LEU A 59 6.25 -9.35 1.94
N ARG A 60 7.49 -8.86 1.81
CA ARG A 60 8.19 -8.19 2.90
C ARG A 60 7.44 -6.93 3.32
N MET A 61 6.95 -6.14 2.37
CA MET A 61 6.17 -4.94 2.67
C MET A 61 4.87 -5.28 3.39
N GLY A 62 4.12 -6.29 2.92
CA GLY A 62 2.89 -6.73 3.60
C GLY A 62 3.13 -7.13 5.06
N ARG A 63 4.19 -7.90 5.33
CA ARG A 63 4.57 -8.27 6.70
C ARG A 63 5.01 -7.06 7.53
N LEU A 64 5.73 -6.12 6.93
CA LEU A 64 6.15 -4.89 7.62
C LEU A 64 4.94 -4.01 7.97
N TYR A 65 4.01 -3.82 7.04
CA TYR A 65 2.80 -3.01 7.29
C TYR A 65 1.87 -3.66 8.31
N ALA A 66 1.78 -5.00 8.32
CA ALA A 66 0.98 -5.72 9.30
C ALA A 66 1.59 -5.75 10.72
N ALA A 67 2.93 -5.66 10.84
CA ALA A 67 3.64 -5.93 12.10
C ALA A 67 4.48 -4.77 12.66
N ASP A 68 4.75 -3.69 11.91
CA ASP A 68 5.63 -2.60 12.32
C ASP A 68 4.86 -1.28 12.47
N ASP A 69 4.67 -0.83 13.71
CA ASP A 69 3.92 0.38 14.06
C ASP A 69 4.48 1.67 13.47
N ARG A 70 5.76 1.68 13.04
CA ARG A 70 6.37 2.89 12.46
C ARG A 70 5.75 3.27 11.12
N PHE A 71 5.29 2.27 10.36
CA PHE A 71 4.53 2.50 9.13
C PHE A 71 3.05 2.73 9.43
N ALA A 72 2.54 2.15 10.52
CA ALA A 72 1.20 2.43 11.01
C ALA A 72 0.99 3.91 11.24
N GLU A 73 1.85 4.63 11.98
CA GLU A 73 1.63 6.06 12.25
C GLU A 73 1.43 6.92 10.97
N MET A 74 2.16 6.62 9.89
CA MET A 74 1.99 7.32 8.61
C MET A 74 0.69 6.90 7.90
N LEU A 75 0.47 5.58 7.75
CA LEU A 75 -0.64 5.04 6.96
C LEU A 75 -1.98 5.23 7.70
N ASP A 76 -1.99 5.11 9.02
CA ASP A 76 -3.14 5.37 9.88
C ASP A 76 -3.56 6.85 9.89
N SER A 77 -2.69 7.76 9.45
CA SER A 77 -3.08 9.16 9.20
C SER A 77 -4.16 9.29 8.13
N TYR A 78 -4.32 8.29 7.25
CA TYR A 78 -5.37 8.24 6.23
C TYR A 78 -6.65 7.55 6.73
N GLY A 79 -6.51 6.66 7.71
CA GLY A 79 -7.62 5.97 8.37
C GLY A 79 -7.10 4.96 9.38
N ASP A 80 -7.76 4.87 10.54
CA ASP A 80 -7.40 3.94 11.62
C ASP A 80 -7.42 2.49 11.12
N GLY A 81 -6.33 1.75 11.32
CA GLY A 81 -6.12 0.39 10.86
C GLY A 81 -5.62 0.23 9.43
N THR A 82 -5.37 1.31 8.69
CA THR A 82 -5.00 1.23 7.25
C THR A 82 -3.71 0.45 7.01
N ALA A 83 -2.68 0.61 7.85
CA ALA A 83 -1.45 -0.15 7.71
C ALA A 83 -1.66 -1.66 7.85
N HIS A 84 -2.41 -2.05 8.88
CA HIS A 84 -2.69 -3.45 9.13
C HIS A 84 -3.52 -4.04 7.99
N TYR A 85 -4.57 -3.33 7.58
CA TYR A 85 -5.44 -3.72 6.47
C TYR A 85 -4.66 -3.88 5.15
N MET A 86 -3.79 -2.92 4.78
CA MET A 86 -2.93 -3.05 3.61
C MET A 86 -1.99 -4.25 3.73
N GLY A 87 -1.39 -4.46 4.90
CA GLY A 87 -0.52 -5.58 5.17
C GLY A 87 -1.23 -6.91 4.92
N GLU A 88 -2.42 -7.08 5.50
CA GLU A 88 -3.25 -8.27 5.33
C GLU A 88 -3.77 -8.44 3.90
N ALA A 89 -4.13 -7.35 3.22
CA ALA A 89 -4.57 -7.40 1.82
C ALA A 89 -3.45 -7.86 0.89
N ILE A 90 -2.23 -7.37 1.12
CA ILE A 90 -1.05 -7.82 0.39
C ILE A 90 -0.77 -9.31 0.64
N LEU A 91 -0.83 -9.77 1.89
CA LEU A 91 -0.63 -11.18 2.23
C LEU A 91 -1.70 -12.07 1.60
N SER A 92 -2.96 -11.66 1.69
CA SER A 92 -4.11 -12.35 1.09
C SER A 92 -3.99 -12.43 -0.43
N PHE A 93 -3.57 -11.34 -1.09
CA PHE A 93 -3.31 -11.31 -2.53
C PHE A 93 -2.21 -12.30 -2.95
N LEU A 94 -1.17 -12.42 -2.12
CA LEU A 94 -0.06 -13.35 -2.35
C LEU A 94 -0.40 -14.81 -2.01
N GLY A 95 -1.52 -15.06 -1.33
CA GLY A 95 -1.94 -16.37 -0.84
C GLY A 95 -1.14 -16.85 0.37
N GLN A 96 -0.77 -15.93 1.27
CA GLN A 96 -0.06 -16.21 2.53
C GLN A 96 -0.98 -16.30 3.72
#